data_AF-A0A510K1N6-F1
#
_entry.id   AF-A0A510K1N6-F1
#
_cell.length_a   1.000
_cell.length_b   1.000
_cell.length_c   1.000
_cell.angle_alpha   90.00
_cell.angle_beta   90.00
_cell.angle_gamma   90.00
#
_symmetry.space_group_name_H-M   'P 1'
#
loop_
_entity.id
_entity.type
_entity.pdbx_description
1 polymer ?
#
loop_
_entity_poly.entity_id
_entity_poly.type
_entity_poly.pdbx_seq_one_letter_code
_entity_poly.pdbx_strand_id
1 'polypeptide(L)' 'MKTIGLIGGMSWESTVTYYKIINETVKEKLGGLHSAKCIL' A
#
# COMPACT_ATOMS: atom_id res chain seq x y z
N MET A 1 -5.81 -9.93 6.19
CA MET A 1 -4.52 -9.21 6.11
C MET A 1 -4.25 -8.48 7.42
N LYS A 2 -2.98 -8.38 7.83
CA LYS A 2 -2.55 -7.51 8.95
C LYS A 2 -2.48 -6.05 8.47
N THR A 3 -2.64 -5.10 9.38
CA THR A 3 -2.45 -3.67 9.07
C THR A 3 -0.95 -3.35 9.03
N ILE A 4 -0.51 -2.64 7.99
CA ILE A 4 0.89 -2.22 7.82
C ILE A 4 1.04 -0.75 8.23
N GLY A 5 2.04 -0.42 9.03
CA GLY A 5 2.48 0.96 9.24
C GLY A 5 3.60 1.31 8.26
N LEU A 6 3.40 2.34 7.45
CA LEU A 6 4.37 2.87 6.49
C LEU A 6 4.90 4.18 7.06
N ILE A 7 6.20 4.27 7.35
CA ILE A 7 6.81 5.56 7.70
C ILE A 7 7.36 6.15 6.40
N GLY A 8 6.62 7.10 5.82
CA GLY A 8 6.96 7.74 4.56
C GLY A 8 7.56 9.14 4.72
N GLY A 9 7.66 9.86 3.61
CA GLY A 9 8.06 11.28 3.59
C GLY A 9 9.56 11.53 3.47
N MET A 10 10.38 10.51 3.23
CA MET A 10 11.84 10.63 3.07
C MET A 10 12.34 10.10 1.69
N SER A 11 11.76 10.49 0.56
CA SER A 11 10.81 11.58 0.29
C SER A 11 9.37 11.10 0.00
N TRP A 12 8.44 12.03 -0.26
CA TRP A 12 7.03 11.69 -0.54
C TRP A 12 6.85 10.96 -1.88
N GLU A 13 7.68 11.26 -2.89
CA GLU A 13 7.66 10.63 -4.21
C GLU A 13 7.87 9.10 -4.10
N SER A 14 8.81 8.68 -3.26
CA SER A 14 9.06 7.26 -2.99
C SER A 14 7.90 6.61 -2.25
N THR A 15 7.26 7.35 -1.34
CA THR A 15 6.12 6.86 -0.54
C THR A 15 4.91 6.53 -1.42
N VAL A 16 4.61 7.38 -2.42
CA VAL A 16 3.55 7.13 -3.41
C VAL A 16 3.79 5.82 -4.16
N THR A 17 5.05 5.56 -4.52
CA THR A 17 5.44 4.32 -5.21
C THR A 17 5.15 3.08 -4.36
N TYR A 18 5.53 3.10 -3.09
CA TYR A 18 5.23 2.00 -2.17
C TYR A 18 3.72 1.81 -1.97
N TYR A 19 2.98 2.89 -1.74
CA TYR A 19 1.53 2.83 -1.58
C TYR A 19 0.84 2.18 -2.79
N LYS A 20 1.27 2.54 -4.01
CA LYS A 20 0.75 1.98 -5.25
C LYS A 20 1.02 0.48 -5.34
N ILE A 21 2.27 0.06 -5.22
CA ILE A 21 2.69 -1.35 -5.36
C ILE A 21 1.96 -2.24 -4.35
N ILE A 22 1.84 -1.79 -3.10
CA ILE A 22 1.18 -2.55 -2.03
C ILE A 22 -0.31 -2.76 -2.38
N ASN A 23 -1.01 -1.71 -2.82
CA ASN A 23 -2.42 -1.82 -3.17
C ASN A 23 -2.65 -2.66 -4.44
N GLU A 24 -1.82 -2.51 -5.46
CA GLU A 24 -1.89 -3.33 -6.69
C GLU A 24 -1.69 -4.81 -6.34
N THR A 25 -0.68 -5.13 -5.52
CA THR A 25 -0.42 -6.51 -5.07
C THR A 25 -1.60 -7.12 -4.32
N VAL A 26 -2.27 -6.33 -3.46
CA VAL A 26 -3.45 -6.79 -2.72
C VAL A 26 -4.63 -7.03 -3.64
N LYS A 27 -4.85 -6.13 -4.60
CA LYS A 27 -5.90 -6.27 -5.61
C LYS A 27 -5.67 -7.49 -6.49
N GLU A 28 -4.45 -7.75 -6.93
CA GLU A 28 -4.10 -8.93 -7.71
C GLU A 28 -4.35 -10.23 -6.96
N LYS A 29 -4.01 -10.27 -5.67
CA LYS A 29 -4.15 -11.49 -4.85
C LYS A 29 -5.58 -11.77 -4.39
N LEU A 30 -6.37 -10.73 -4.10
CA LEU A 30 -7.69 -10.87 -3.49
C LEU A 30 -8.86 -10.51 -4.43
N GLY A 31 -8.57 -9.88 -5.58
CA GLY A 31 -9.56 -9.50 -6.58
C GLY A 31 -10.54 -8.42 -6.13
N GLY A 32 -11.47 -8.08 -7.04
CA GLY A 32 -12.55 -7.12 -6.77
C GLY A 32 -12.04 -5.72 -6.40
N LEU A 33 -12.58 -5.20 -5.29
CA LEU A 33 -12.26 -3.87 -4.76
C LEU A 33 -11.36 -3.94 -3.51
N HIS A 34 -10.62 -5.04 -3.33
CA HIS A 34 -9.70 -5.16 -2.20
C HIS A 34 -8.51 -4.21 -2.34
N SER A 35 -8.18 -3.56 -1.22
CA SER A 35 -7.04 -2.67 -1.05
C SER A 35 -6.30 -3.03 0.24
N ALA A 36 -5.07 -2.54 0.37
CA ALA A 36 -4.25 -2.83 1.53
C ALA A 36 -4.71 -2.04 2.76
N LYS A 37 -4.77 -2.71 3.91
CA LYS A 37 -4.92 -2.03 5.21
C LYS A 37 -3.58 -1.44 5.61
N CYS A 38 -3.41 -0.13 5.42
CA CYS A 38 -2.19 0.59 5.77
C CYS A 38 -2.47 1.90 6.51
N ILE A 39 -1.53 2.28 7.36
CA ILE A 39 -1.43 3.59 8.01
C ILE A 39 -0.13 4.20 7.50
N LEU A 40 -0.19 5.43 6.99
CA LEU A 40 0.98 6.19 6.54
C LEU A 40 1.33 7.28 7.57
#